data_AF-A0A1V9YQ41-F1
#
_entry.id   AF-A0A1V9YQ41-F1
#
_cell.length_a   1.000
_cell.length_b   1.000
_cell.length_c   1.000
_cell.angle_alpha   90.00
_cell.angle_beta   90.00
_cell.angle_gamma   90.00
#
_symmetry.space_group_name_H-M   'P 1'
#
loop_
_entity.id
_entity.type
_entity.pdbx_description
1 polymer ?
#
loop_
_entity_poly.entity_id
_entity_poly.type
_entity_poly.pdbx_seq_one_letter_code
_entity_poly.pdbx_strand_id
1 'polypeptide(L)'
;MSIVKRAADYCASPAFERVFDEFADENARVFYEAVDSDDVEHKHEYKELHDEYLKLFEDRLSGFLEDEGASIKEFYEACKDVVDQKGEMAEYSWFLHRLFASMEYKLFYGLMLNEARQQLRRRK
;
A
#
# COMPACT_ATOMS: atom_id res chain seq x y z
N MET A 1 3.83 20.84 -12.37
CA MET A 1 3.27 20.02 -11.26
C MET A 1 4.44 19.26 -10.65
N SER A 2 4.56 19.13 -9.33
CA SER A 2 5.65 18.37 -8.72
C SER A 2 5.46 16.86 -8.87
N ILE A 3 6.54 16.09 -8.81
CA ILE A 3 6.47 14.61 -8.88
C ILE A 3 5.69 14.04 -7.69
N VAL A 4 5.83 14.63 -6.50
CA VAL A 4 5.09 14.22 -5.29
C VAL A 4 3.59 14.36 -5.48
N LYS A 5 3.13 15.48 -6.06
CA LYS A 5 1.69 15.66 -6.33
C LYS A 5 1.18 14.64 -7.33
N ARG A 6 1.92 14.39 -8.42
CA ARG A 6 1.54 13.40 -9.44
C ARG A 6 1.49 11.98 -8.87
N ALA A 7 2.47 11.61 -8.05
CA ALA A 7 2.46 10.33 -7.34
C ALA A 7 1.27 10.24 -6.36
N ALA A 8 0.92 11.34 -5.68
CA ALA A 8 -0.25 11.38 -4.82
C ALA A 8 -1.56 11.13 -5.57
N ASP A 9 -1.74 11.80 -6.70
CA ASP A 9 -2.90 11.61 -7.57
C ASP A 9 -2.95 10.17 -8.14
N TYR A 10 -1.80 9.60 -8.49
CA TYR A 10 -1.68 8.23 -8.97
C TYR A 10 -2.02 7.19 -7.89
N CYS A 11 -1.46 7.32 -6.68
CA CYS A 11 -1.73 6.42 -5.56
C CYS A 11 -3.20 6.50 -5.09
N ALA A 12 -3.88 7.62 -5.32
CA ALA A 12 -5.30 7.79 -5.08
C ALA A 12 -6.19 7.37 -6.27
N SER A 13 -5.59 6.85 -7.35
CA SER A 13 -6.34 6.48 -8.55
C SER A 13 -7.00 5.10 -8.40
N PRO A 14 -8.18 4.89 -9.00
CA PRO A 14 -8.83 3.57 -9.01
C PRO A 14 -7.99 2.48 -9.69
N ALA A 15 -7.09 2.87 -10.60
CA ALA A 15 -6.20 1.93 -11.26
C ALA A 15 -5.10 1.41 -10.33
N PHE A 16 -4.63 2.25 -9.40
CA PHE A 16 -3.69 1.85 -8.37
C PHE A 16 -4.38 1.00 -7.31
N GLU A 17 -5.52 1.47 -6.78
CA GLU A 17 -6.30 0.74 -5.77
C GLU A 17 -6.68 -0.68 -6.23
N ARG A 18 -7.12 -0.83 -7.49
CA ARG A 18 -7.54 -2.13 -8.05
C ARG A 18 -6.43 -3.19 -7.99
N VAL A 19 -5.17 -2.81 -8.17
CA VAL A 19 -4.04 -3.75 -8.12
C VAL A 19 -3.93 -4.39 -6.72
N PHE A 20 -4.18 -3.62 -5.67
CA PHE A 20 -4.13 -4.13 -4.29
C PHE A 20 -5.40 -4.87 -3.90
N ASP A 21 -6.56 -4.46 -4.42
CA ASP A 21 -7.81 -5.22 -4.26
C ASP A 21 -7.69 -6.60 -4.91
N GLU A 22 -7.11 -6.69 -6.11
CA GLU A 22 -6.83 -7.97 -6.79
C GLU A 22 -5.85 -8.82 -5.99
N PHE A 23 -4.74 -8.23 -5.51
CA PHE A 23 -3.79 -8.93 -4.64
C PHE A 23 -4.47 -9.48 -3.38
N ALA A 24 -5.33 -8.68 -2.74
CA ALA A 24 -6.07 -9.10 -1.56
C ALA A 24 -7.05 -10.24 -1.89
N ASP A 25 -7.80 -10.15 -2.99
CA ASP A 25 -8.74 -11.20 -3.40
C ASP A 25 -8.04 -12.54 -3.66
N GLU A 26 -6.87 -12.52 -4.29
CA GLU A 26 -6.11 -13.73 -4.58
C GLU A 26 -5.52 -14.39 -3.32
N ASN A 27 -5.05 -13.57 -2.36
CA ASN A 27 -4.25 -14.04 -1.22
C ASN A 27 -5.01 -14.12 0.11
N ALA A 28 -6.22 -13.55 0.21
CA ALA A 28 -7.03 -13.52 1.44
C ALA A 28 -7.35 -14.89 2.03
N ARG A 29 -7.28 -15.96 1.24
CA ARG A 29 -7.51 -17.35 1.68
C ARG A 29 -6.60 -17.79 2.82
N VAL A 30 -5.36 -17.29 2.82
CA VAL A 30 -4.35 -17.60 3.84
C VAL A 30 -4.80 -17.10 5.24
N PHE A 31 -5.68 -16.10 5.28
CA PHE A 31 -6.18 -15.46 6.49
C PHE A 31 -7.53 -16.01 6.97
N TYR A 32 -8.12 -17.03 6.33
CA TYR A 32 -9.45 -17.52 6.68
C TYR A 32 -9.56 -18.00 8.13
N GLU A 33 -8.53 -18.69 8.63
CA GLU A 33 -8.48 -19.16 10.02
C GLU A 33 -8.40 -18.00 11.03
N ALA A 34 -7.95 -16.82 10.57
CA ALA A 34 -7.79 -15.65 11.41
C ALA A 34 -9.02 -14.73 11.46
N VAL A 35 -10.05 -14.98 10.64
CA VAL A 35 -11.24 -14.09 10.54
C VAL A 35 -12.07 -14.06 11.83
N ASP A 36 -12.14 -15.19 12.54
CA ASP A 36 -12.98 -15.43 13.71
C ASP A 36 -12.16 -15.69 15.00
N SER A 37 -10.85 -15.43 14.96
CA SER A 37 -9.97 -15.61 16.12
C SER A 37 -9.24 -14.29 16.45
N ASP A 38 -9.40 -13.85 17.69
CA ASP A 38 -8.77 -12.63 18.21
C ASP A 38 -7.34 -12.87 18.73
N ASP A 39 -6.92 -14.14 18.83
CA ASP A 39 -5.62 -14.57 19.36
C ASP A 39 -4.97 -15.58 18.40
N VAL A 40 -4.69 -15.11 17.19
CA VAL A 40 -4.06 -15.93 16.14
C VAL A 40 -2.56 -15.73 16.20
N GLU A 41 -1.82 -16.82 16.32
CA GLU A 41 -0.38 -16.80 16.06
C GLU A 41 -0.15 -16.34 14.62
N HIS A 42 0.52 -15.20 14.46
CA HIS A 42 0.82 -14.65 13.15
C HIS A 42 1.73 -15.60 12.38
N LYS A 43 1.20 -16.24 11.34
CA LYS A 43 1.93 -17.19 10.50
C LYS A 43 3.06 -16.49 9.75
N HIS A 44 4.15 -17.22 9.50
CA HIS A 44 5.26 -16.72 8.68
C HIS A 44 4.78 -16.27 7.29
N GLU A 45 3.84 -17.01 6.71
CA GLU A 45 3.20 -16.72 5.42
C GLU A 45 2.58 -15.31 5.38
N TYR A 46 2.07 -14.78 6.50
CA TYR A 46 1.51 -13.42 6.52
C TYR A 46 2.59 -12.37 6.31
N LYS A 47 3.80 -12.62 6.80
CA LYS A 47 4.93 -11.71 6.63
C LYS A 47 5.49 -11.79 5.21
N GLU A 48 5.59 -12.99 4.65
CA GLU A 48 5.99 -13.18 3.26
C GLU A 48 5.04 -12.46 2.30
N LEU A 49 3.72 -12.60 2.49
CA LEU A 49 2.73 -11.86 1.70
C LEU A 49 2.79 -10.34 1.90
N HIS A 50 3.15 -9.88 3.10
CA HIS A 50 3.38 -8.45 3.33
C HIS A 50 4.59 -7.95 2.54
N ASP A 51 5.68 -8.71 2.49
CA ASP A 51 6.87 -8.35 1.72
C ASP A 51 6.56 -8.34 0.20
N GLU A 52 5.76 -9.29 -0.29
CA GLU A 52 5.26 -9.29 -1.67
C GLU A 52 4.36 -8.09 -1.96
N TYR A 53 3.46 -7.73 -1.04
CA TYR A 53 2.61 -6.54 -1.13
C TYR A 53 3.44 -5.26 -1.22
N LEU A 54 4.49 -5.13 -0.39
CA LEU A 54 5.40 -3.98 -0.42
C LEU A 54 6.14 -3.90 -1.75
N LYS A 55 6.60 -5.03 -2.27
CA LYS A 55 7.27 -5.10 -3.56
C LYS A 55 6.33 -4.70 -4.71
N LEU A 56 5.10 -5.21 -4.71
CA LEU A 56 4.08 -4.83 -5.70
C LEU A 56 3.84 -3.32 -5.69
N PHE A 57 3.78 -2.72 -4.50
CA PHE A 57 3.66 -1.28 -4.33
C PHE A 57 4.87 -0.54 -4.92
N GLU A 58 6.08 -0.95 -4.57
CA GLU A 58 7.33 -0.35 -5.07
C GLU A 58 7.46 -0.47 -6.59
N ASP A 59 7.15 -1.64 -7.16
CA ASP A 59 7.18 -1.88 -8.60
C ASP A 59 6.16 -0.98 -9.33
N ARG A 60 4.95 -0.85 -8.78
CA ARG A 60 3.87 -0.05 -9.39
C ARG A 60 4.16 1.45 -9.32
N LEU A 61 4.78 1.92 -8.24
CA LEU A 61 5.20 3.31 -8.09
C LEU A 61 6.44 3.60 -8.94
N SER A 62 7.42 2.70 -8.97
CA SER A 62 8.63 2.86 -9.77
C SER A 62 8.30 2.93 -11.26
N GLY A 63 7.44 2.04 -11.77
CA GLY A 63 7.00 2.09 -13.16
C GLY A 63 6.29 3.41 -13.52
N PHE A 64 5.45 3.93 -12.61
CA PHE A 64 4.84 5.24 -12.80
C PHE A 64 5.86 6.38 -12.84
N LEU A 65 6.87 6.34 -11.95
CA LEU A 65 7.92 7.37 -11.93
C LEU A 65 8.77 7.33 -13.20
N GLU A 66 9.11 6.13 -13.68
CA GLU A 66 9.84 5.94 -14.94
C GLU A 66 9.06 6.52 -16.14
N ASP A 67 7.76 6.24 -16.22
CA ASP A 67 6.87 6.81 -17.25
C ASP A 67 6.80 8.36 -17.18
N GLU A 68 6.91 8.91 -15.97
CA GLU A 68 6.96 10.35 -15.70
C GLU A 68 8.36 10.98 -15.91
N GLY A 69 9.35 10.17 -16.29
CA GLY A 69 10.74 10.59 -16.50
C GLY A 69 11.49 10.92 -15.21
N ALA A 70 11.05 10.37 -14.07
CA ALA A 70 11.67 10.51 -12.77
C ALA A 70 12.19 9.16 -12.24
N SER A 71 13.23 9.21 -11.42
CA SER A 71 13.71 8.03 -10.70
C SER A 71 13.07 7.91 -9.32
N ILE A 72 13.01 6.68 -8.80
CA ILE A 72 12.58 6.42 -7.42
C ILE A 72 13.42 7.22 -6.40
N LYS A 73 14.71 7.43 -6.68
CA LYS A 73 15.61 8.21 -5.83
C LYS A 73 15.21 9.69 -5.77
N GLU A 74 14.92 10.31 -6.91
CA GLU A 74 14.43 11.70 -6.97
C GLU A 74 13.09 11.86 -6.26
N PHE A 75 12.21 10.86 -6.37
CA PHE A 75 10.96 10.83 -5.64
C PHE A 75 11.18 10.73 -4.12
N TYR A 76 12.10 9.87 -3.66
CA TYR A 76 12.45 9.78 -2.24
C TYR A 76 13.05 11.08 -1.69
N GLU A 77 13.95 11.73 -2.43
CA GLU A 77 14.51 13.03 -2.05
C GLU A 77 13.40 14.09 -1.94
N ALA A 78 12.48 14.15 -2.91
CA ALA A 78 11.33 15.05 -2.86
C ALA A 78 10.38 14.74 -1.69
N CYS A 79 10.17 13.47 -1.35
CA CYS A 79 9.40 13.07 -0.18
C CYS A 79 10.07 13.52 1.12
N LYS A 80 11.40 13.44 1.21
CA LYS A 80 12.15 13.88 2.39
C LYS A 80 12.01 15.38 2.64
N ASP A 81 12.08 16.18 1.57
CA ASP A 81 11.89 17.64 1.69
C ASP A 81 10.48 18.01 2.16
N VAL A 82 9.46 17.24 1.75
CA VAL A 82 8.06 17.40 2.23
C VAL A 82 7.95 17.08 3.72
N VAL A 83 8.56 15.98 4.18
CA VAL A 83 8.54 15.57 5.60
C VAL A 83 9.29 16.57 6.47
N ASP A 84 10.42 17.09 5.99
CA ASP A 84 11.20 18.14 6.67
C ASP A 84 10.50 19.52 6.64
N GLN A 85 9.29 19.61 6.08
CA GLN A 85 8.51 20.84 5.89
C GLN A 85 9.29 21.94 5.14
N LYS A 86 10.16 21.54 4.21
CA LYS A 86 10.92 22.46 3.38
C LYS A 86 10.14 22.80 2.11
N GLY A 87 9.90 24.08 1.87
CA GLY A 87 9.30 24.59 0.64
C GLY A 87 7.77 24.48 0.56
N GLU A 88 7.21 24.79 -0.61
CA GLU A 88 5.75 24.87 -0.87
C GLU A 88 5.02 23.52 -0.75
N MET A 89 5.77 22.42 -0.71
CA MET A 89 5.24 21.06 -0.78
C MET A 89 4.88 20.46 0.59
N ALA A 90 5.10 21.19 1.69
CA ALA A 90 4.76 20.75 3.05
C ALA A 90 3.28 20.36 3.21
N GLU A 91 2.38 20.90 2.37
CA GLU A 91 0.96 20.54 2.33
C GLU A 91 0.70 19.06 1.99
N TYR A 92 1.65 18.33 1.39
CA TYR A 92 1.50 16.91 1.05
C TYR A 92 2.04 15.96 2.13
N SER A 93 2.50 16.48 3.27
CA SER A 93 2.98 15.66 4.39
C SER A 93 1.92 14.66 4.86
N TRP A 94 0.64 15.05 4.92
CA TRP A 94 -0.45 14.14 5.29
C TRP A 94 -0.59 12.95 4.33
N PHE A 95 -0.33 13.18 3.03
CA PHE A 95 -0.39 12.12 2.02
C PHE A 95 0.75 11.14 2.22
N LEU A 96 1.98 11.61 2.44
CA LEU A 96 3.12 10.73 2.72
C LEU A 96 2.92 9.92 4.00
N HIS A 97 2.39 10.54 5.06
CA HIS A 97 2.04 9.81 6.28
C HIS A 97 0.99 8.72 6.01
N ARG A 98 -0.04 9.02 5.21
CA ARG A 98 -1.05 8.03 4.82
C ARG A 98 -0.46 6.92 3.95
N LEU A 99 0.45 7.28 3.04
CA LEU A 99 1.13 6.34 2.15
C LEU A 99 1.97 5.36 2.96
N PHE A 100 2.84 5.87 3.84
CA PHE A 100 3.66 5.04 4.72
C PHE A 100 2.81 4.19 5.65
N ALA A 101 1.73 4.73 6.22
CA ALA A 101 0.79 3.96 7.03
C ALA A 101 0.20 2.79 6.23
N SER A 102 -0.22 3.01 4.98
CA SER A 102 -0.78 1.94 4.13
C SER A 102 0.20 0.80 3.80
N MET A 103 1.51 1.05 3.99
CA MET A 103 2.56 0.05 3.83
C MET A 103 2.84 -0.70 5.15
N GLU A 104 2.31 -0.25 6.29
CA GLU A 104 2.52 -0.91 7.58
C GLU A 104 1.81 -2.27 7.64
N TYR A 105 2.49 -3.25 8.25
CA TYR A 105 1.99 -4.60 8.43
C TYR A 105 0.59 -4.65 9.07
N LYS A 106 0.31 -3.76 10.03
CA LYS A 106 -0.98 -3.74 10.73
C LYS A 106 -2.14 -3.38 9.79
N LEU A 107 -1.94 -2.42 8.90
CA LEU A 107 -2.97 -2.01 7.93
C LEU A 107 -3.13 -3.06 6.83
N PHE A 108 -2.00 -3.62 6.35
CA PHE A 108 -2.00 -4.77 5.47
C PHE A 108 -2.79 -5.96 6.06
N TYR A 109 -2.51 -6.33 7.30
CA TYR A 109 -3.19 -7.42 7.99
C TYR A 109 -4.70 -7.18 8.09
N GLY A 110 -5.10 -5.94 8.43
CA GLY A 110 -6.51 -5.54 8.46
C GLY A 110 -7.21 -5.63 7.10
N LEU A 111 -6.53 -5.22 6.01
CA LEU A 111 -7.01 -5.35 4.64
C LEU A 111 -7.28 -6.82 4.30
N MET A 112 -6.30 -7.69 4.53
CA MET A 112 -6.39 -9.11 4.20
C MET A 112 -7.48 -9.82 5.02
N LEU A 113 -7.59 -9.53 6.32
CA LEU A 113 -8.66 -10.06 7.16
C LEU A 113 -10.05 -9.62 6.70
N ASN A 114 -10.19 -8.36 6.27
CA ASN A 114 -11.46 -7.86 5.79
C ASN A 114 -11.88 -8.55 4.48
N GLU A 115 -10.96 -8.72 3.53
CA GLU A 115 -11.27 -9.44 2.28
C GLU A 115 -11.55 -10.92 2.55
N ALA A 116 -10.78 -11.57 3.43
CA ALA A 116 -11.03 -12.94 3.87
C ALA A 116 -12.45 -13.12 4.42
N ARG A 117 -12.88 -12.20 5.29
CA ARG A 117 -14.23 -12.18 5.85
C ARG A 117 -15.29 -11.98 4.77
N GLN A 118 -15.06 -11.10 3.81
CA GLN A 118 -15.98 -10.87 2.70
C GLN A 118 -16.12 -12.12 1.82
N GLN A 119 -15.02 -12.76 1.46
CA GLN A 119 -15.04 -13.99 0.66
C GLN A 119 -15.80 -15.12 1.38
N LEU A 120 -15.57 -15.30 2.69
CA LEU A 120 -16.32 -16.28 3.49
C LEU A 120 -17.83 -15.98 3.52
N ARG A 121 -18.23 -14.69 3.53
CA ARG A 121 -19.64 -14.29 3.43
C ARG A 121 -20.22 -14.56 2.05
N ARG A 122 -19.48 -14.32 0.96
CA ARG A 122 -19.91 -14.59 -0.43
C ARG A 122 -20.11 -16.09 -0.72
N ARG A 123 -19.45 -16.97 0.06
CA ARG A 123 -19.54 -18.44 -0.06
C ARG A 123 -20.72 -19.08 0.69
N LYS A 124 -21.35 -18.35 1.62
CA LYS A 124 -22.51 -18.83 2.40
C LYS A 124 -23.81 -18.52 1.67
#